data_AF-A0AAN1Q3G4-F1
#
_entry.id   AF-A0AAN1Q3G4-F1
#
_cell.length_a   1.000
_cell.length_b   1.000
_cell.length_c   1.000
_cell.angle_alpha   90.00
_cell.angle_beta   90.00
_cell.angle_gamma   90.00
#
_symmetry.space_group_name_H-M   'P 1'
#
loop_
_entity.id
_entity.type
_entity.pdbx_description
1 polymer ?
#
loop_
_entity_poly.entity_id
_entity_poly.type
_entity_poly.pdbx_seq_one_letter_code
_entity_poly.pdbx_strand_id
1 'polypeptide(L)' 'MHYLVGVNRLALLIISQSGLQTDEYIVLKYENLNFLHKTIRVDGAWDSYHSMTKEAKTQNAKQTLSITEKARDWVQI' A
#
# COMPACT_ATOMS: atom_id res chain seq x y z
N MET A 1 16.60 0.85 -25.23
CA MET A 1 16.72 1.16 -23.79
C MET A 1 15.33 1.58 -23.32
N HIS A 2 14.57 0.67 -22.68
CA HIS A 2 13.19 0.96 -22.27
C HIS A 2 13.20 1.83 -21.01
N TYR A 3 12.70 3.06 -21.13
CA TYR A 3 12.70 4.04 -20.06
C TYR A 3 11.49 3.76 -19.14
N LEU A 4 11.75 3.36 -17.88
CA LEU A 4 10.74 3.01 -16.86
C LEU A 4 10.01 4.24 -16.29
N VAL A 5 9.71 5.25 -17.12
CA VAL A 5 9.15 6.56 -16.68
C VAL A 5 7.83 6.44 -15.94
N GLY A 6 7.04 5.41 -16.27
CA GLY A 6 5.75 5.17 -15.63
C GLY A 6 5.83 4.39 -14.32
N VAL A 7 7.02 3.99 -13.86
CA VAL A 7 7.14 3.18 -12.64
C VAL A 7 7.04 4.05 -11.41
N ASN A 8 5.99 3.83 -10.64
CA ASN A 8 5.85 4.42 -9.32
C ASN A 8 6.86 3.78 -8.34
N ARG A 9 8.01 4.44 -8.17
CA ARG A 9 9.08 3.98 -7.29
C ARG A 9 8.64 3.90 -5.82
N LEU A 10 7.73 4.77 -5.40
CA LEU A 10 7.18 4.76 -4.06
C LEU A 10 6.33 3.50 -3.83
N ALA A 11 5.47 3.16 -4.79
CA ALA A 11 4.69 1.93 -4.75
C ALA A 11 5.59 0.70 -4.60
N LEU A 12 6.65 0.60 -5.42
CA LEU A 12 7.60 -0.51 -5.35
C LEU A 12 8.33 -0.58 -4.00
N LEU A 13 8.71 0.55 -3.44
CA LEU A 13 9.39 0.60 -2.16
C LEU A 13 8.44 0.17 -1.02
N ILE A 14 7.20 0.64 -1.02
CA ILE A 14 6.20 0.23 -0.02
C ILE A 14 5.90 -1.27 -0.11
N ILE A 15 5.58 -1.77 -1.31
CA ILE A 15 5.27 -3.19 -1.56
C ILE A 15 6.43 -4.08 -1.12
N SER A 16 7.66 -3.74 -1.52
CA SER A 16 8.85 -4.56 -1.21
C SER A 16 9.22 -4.60 0.27
N GLN A 17 8.92 -3.55 1.05
CA GLN A 17 9.32 -3.46 2.45
C GLN A 17 8.23 -3.91 3.42
N SER A 18 6.97 -3.77 3.03
CA SER A 18 5.82 -4.11 3.90
C SER A 18 5.20 -5.47 3.58
N GLY A 19 5.46 -6.03 2.40
CA GLY A 19 4.75 -7.22 1.92
C GLY A 19 3.30 -6.93 1.47
N LEU A 20 2.92 -5.65 1.40
CA LEU A 20 1.63 -5.21 0.86
C LEU A 20 1.47 -5.68 -0.58
N GLN A 21 0.34 -6.30 -0.90
CA GLN A 21 0.07 -6.75 -2.26
C GLN A 21 -0.32 -5.55 -3.15
N THR A 22 -0.12 -5.70 -4.46
CA THR A 22 -0.33 -4.61 -5.43
C THR A 22 -1.79 -4.13 -5.46
N ASP A 23 -2.74 -5.06 -5.35
CA ASP A 23 -4.18 -4.79 -5.27
C ASP A 23 -4.57 -4.03 -4.00
N GLU A 24 -3.92 -4.31 -2.87
CA GLU A 24 -4.09 -3.57 -1.61
C GLU A 24 -3.50 -2.15 -1.71
N TYR A 25 -2.35 -1.98 -2.38
CA TYR A 25 -1.74 -0.67 -2.59
C TYR A 25 -2.61 0.27 -3.44
N ILE A 26 -3.28 -0.25 -4.46
CA ILE A 26 -4.12 0.56 -5.37
C ILE A 26 -5.24 1.29 -4.62
N VAL A 27 -5.78 0.67 -3.57
CA VAL A 27 -6.90 1.22 -2.78
C VAL A 27 -6.44 1.92 -1.51
N LEU A 28 -5.13 2.03 -1.31
CA LEU A 28 -4.52 2.62 -0.13
C LEU A 28 -4.81 4.11 -0.07
N LYS A 29 -5.39 4.56 1.04
CA LYS A 29 -5.66 5.98 1.30
C LYS A 29 -4.66 6.54 2.30
N TYR A 30 -4.52 7.86 2.32
CA TYR A 30 -3.65 8.54 3.28
C TYR A 30 -4.04 8.25 4.74
N GLU A 31 -5.34 8.08 5.03
CA GLU A 31 -5.87 7.71 6.35
C GLU A 31 -5.44 6.31 6.84
N ASN A 32 -5.00 5.45 5.92
CA ASN A 32 -4.48 4.14 6.26
C ASN A 32 -3.02 4.20 6.73
N LEU A 33 -2.33 5.33 6.56
CA LEU A 33 -0.94 5.52 6.92
C LEU A 33 -0.82 6.14 8.31
N ASN A 34 -0.18 5.42 9.22
CA ASN A 34 0.15 5.93 10.54
C ASN A 34 1.65 6.27 10.61
N PHE A 35 1.98 7.52 10.33
CA PHE A 35 3.37 8.00 10.32
C PHE A 35 4.02 7.99 11.71
N LEU A 36 3.23 8.21 12.76
CA LEU A 36 3.72 8.19 14.15
C LEU A 36 4.15 6.78 14.55
N HIS A 37 3.32 5.79 14.23
CA HIS A 37 3.56 4.39 14.58
C HIS A 37 4.29 3.60 13.50
N LYS A 38 4.58 4.21 12.35
CA LYS A 38 5.25 3.59 11.20
C LYS A 38 4.51 2.34 10.70
N THR A 39 3.19 2.46 10.54
CA THR A 39 2.36 1.34 10.09
C THR A 39 1.40 1.72 8.96
N ILE A 40 1.00 0.71 8.18
CA ILE A 40 -0.03 0.75 7.15
C ILE A 40 -1.18 -0.14 7.60
N ARG A 41 -2.40 0.39 7.65
CA ARG A 41 -3.61 -0.39 7.88
C ARG A 41 -4.22 -0.83 6.55
N VAL A 42 -4.29 -2.14 6.32
CA VAL A 42 -4.90 -2.73 5.12
C VAL A 42 -6.36 -3.02 5.41
N ASP A 43 -7.25 -2.30 4.74
CA ASP A 43 -8.70 -2.42 4.94
C ASP A 43 -9.44 -2.95 3.71
N GLY A 44 -8.73 -3.20 2.60
CA GLY A 44 -9.35 -3.62 1.34
C GLY A 44 -8.34 -3.84 0.23
N ALA A 45 -8.87 -4.26 -0.92
CA ALA A 45 -8.10 -4.53 -2.13
C ALA A 45 -8.88 -4.16 -3.39
N TRP A 46 -8.15 -3.94 -4.48
CA TRP A 46 -8.70 -3.73 -5.81
C TRP A 46 -9.12 -5.06 -6.45
N ASP A 47 -10.40 -5.18 -6.81
CA ASP A 47 -10.88 -6.27 -7.65
C ASP A 47 -10.83 -5.86 -9.12
N SER A 48 -9.85 -6.39 -9.85
CA SER A 48 -9.66 -6.12 -11.27
C SER A 48 -10.73 -6.73 -12.16
N TYR A 49 -11.33 -7.85 -11.77
CA TYR A 49 -12.37 -8.52 -12.55
C TYR A 49 -13.66 -7.70 -12.56
N HIS A 50 -14.04 -7.16 -11.40
CA HIS A 50 -15.24 -6.33 -11.26
C HIS A 50 -14.95 -4.82 -11.37
N SER A 51 -13.68 -4.43 -11.55
CA SER A 51 -13.21 -3.03 -11.62
C SER A 51 -13.70 -2.17 -10.45
N MET A 52 -13.60 -2.69 -9.23
CA MET A 52 -14.08 -2.01 -8.02
C MET A 52 -13.19 -2.25 -6.81
N THR A 53 -13.25 -1.33 -5.86
CA THR A 53 -12.63 -1.50 -4.54
C THR A 53 -13.49 -2.38 -3.66
N LYS A 54 -12.89 -3.36 -3.00
CA LYS A 54 -13.55 -4.23 -2.02
C LYS A 54 -12.93 -4.01 -0.64
N GLU A 55 -13.78 -3.82 0.36
CA GLU A 55 -13.33 -3.84 1.74
C GLU A 55 -13.10 -5.28 2.24
N ALA A 56 -12.17 -5.41 3.18
CA ALA A 56 -11.90 -6.65 3.89
C ALA A 56 -13.16 -7.10 4.65
N LYS A 57 -13.72 -8.23 4.21
CA LYS A 57 -14.97 -8.79 4.76
C LYS A 57 -14.83 -9.34 6.18
N THR A 58 -13.62 -9.72 6.59
CA THR A 58 -13.34 -10.35 7.88
C THR A 58 -12.31 -9.55 8.66
N GLN A 59 -12.36 -9.63 10.00
CA GLN A 59 -11.35 -9.02 10.88
C GLN A 59 -9.95 -9.56 10.58
N ASN A 60 -9.82 -10.84 10.23
CA ASN A 60 -8.53 -11.45 9.89
C ASN A 60 -7.94 -10.93 8.58
N ALA A 61 -8.78 -10.43 7.67
CA ALA A 61 -8.32 -9.82 6.42
C ALA A 61 -7.88 -8.35 6.63
N LYS A 62 -8.23 -7.75 7.78
CA LYS A 62 -7.70 -6.44 8.18
C LYS A 62 -6.38 -6.66 8.90
N GLN A 63 -5.31 -6.15 8.32
CA GLN A 63 -3.97 -6.30 8.87
C GLN A 63 -3.26 -4.96 8.99
N THR A 64 -2.32 -4.89 9.92
CA THR A 64 -1.46 -3.72 10.09
C THR A 64 -0.03 -4.13 9.78
N LEU A 65 0.54 -3.55 8.72
CA LEU A 65 1.90 -3.84 8.27
C LEU A 65 2.84 -2.75 8.79
N SER A 66 4.02 -3.13 9.24
CA SER A 66 5.06 -2.16 9.61
C SER A 66 5.76 -1.64 8.36
N ILE A 67 6.13 -0.35 8.35
CA ILE A 67 6.95 0.25 7.31
C ILE A 67 8.32 0.67 7.83
N THR A 68 9.32 0.57 6.97
CA THR A 68 10.68 1.01 7.28
C THR A 68 10.76 2.54 7.29
N GLU A 69 11.74 3.10 8.01
CA GLU A 69 11.96 4.55 8.04
C GLU A 69 12.20 5.12 6.64
N LYS A 70 12.90 4.36 5.79
CA LYS A 70 13.13 4.72 4.38
C LYS A 70 11.83 4.85 3.59
N ALA A 71 10.80 4.05 3.88
CA ALA A 71 9.50 4.21 3.23
C ALA A 71 8.77 5.47 3.70
N ARG A 72 8.91 5.83 4.99
CA ARG A 72 8.32 7.05 5.56
C ARG A 72 8.83 8.31 4.85
N ASP A 73 10.14 8.42 4.68
CA ASP A 73 10.77 9.64 4.16
C ASP A 73 10.30 10.00 2.74
N TRP A 74 9.85 9.01 1.96
CA TRP A 74 9.36 9.23 0.60
C TRP A 74 7.86 9.52 0.51
N VAL A 75 7.08 9.24 1.55
CA VAL A 75 5.64 9.56 1.57
C VAL A 75 5.38 11.01 2.00
N GLN A 76 6.36 11.68 2.61
CA GLN A 76 6.23 13.07 3.09
C GLN A 76 6.70 14.14 2.08
N ILE A 77 6.91 13.77 0.80
CA ILE A 77 7.35 14.68 -0.28
C ILE A 77 6.21 14.88 -1.29
#